data_AF-A0A7J4ABH6-F1
#
_entry.id   AF-A0A7J4ABH6-F1
#
_cell.length_a   1.000
_cell.length_b   1.000
_cell.length_c   1.000
_cell.angle_alpha   90.00
_cell.angle_beta   90.00
_cell.angle_gamma   90.00
#
_symmetry.space_group_name_H-M   'P 1'
#
loop_
_entity.id
_entity.type
_entity.pdbx_description
1 polymer ?
#
loop_
_entity_poly.entity_id
_entity_poly.type
_entity_poly.pdbx_seq_one_letter_code
_entity_poly.pdbx_strand_id
1 'polypeptide(L)'
;MKSHNILGLIGFIFSAIAAILGATIFGALYGFISWGISILIRSIAWILLSKEIGKVLYLITGIIVLIFGILSISSLFIVINPNIFRLEIKIPIQVPVILWSIYSFLEFLSYISTKGRIFKIAAVNIVSIIIMNLAIAPIRYPEEIQEFGLLIISGAFIIMAISAIAASIGFSKISRS
;
A
#
# COMPACT_ATOMS: atom_id res chain seq x y z
N MET A 1 -5.92 17.01 17.93
CA MET A 1 -6.04 15.76 17.13
C MET A 1 -5.44 14.61 17.92
N LYS A 2 -6.01 13.41 17.84
CA LYS A 2 -5.48 12.22 18.53
C LYS A 2 -4.27 11.64 17.79
N SER A 3 -3.43 10.90 18.49
CA SER A 3 -2.18 10.34 17.92
C SER A 3 -2.43 9.49 16.68
N HIS A 4 -3.45 8.62 16.70
CA HIS A 4 -3.82 7.80 15.54
C HIS A 4 -4.29 8.62 14.33
N ASN A 5 -4.93 9.78 14.53
CA ASN A 5 -5.32 10.68 13.43
C ASN A 5 -4.09 11.28 12.76
N ILE A 6 -3.13 11.77 13.56
CA ILE A 6 -1.90 12.38 13.05
C ILE A 6 -1.06 11.33 12.32
N LEU A 7 -0.86 10.17 12.95
CA LEU A 7 -0.10 9.08 12.36
C LEU A 7 -0.78 8.57 11.08
N GLY A 8 -2.10 8.35 11.09
CA GLY A 8 -2.83 7.94 9.90
C GLY A 8 -2.68 8.96 8.76
N LEU A 9 -2.88 10.25 9.04
CA LEU A 9 -2.69 11.32 8.06
C LEU A 9 -1.30 11.29 7.44
N ILE A 10 -0.25 11.25 8.27
CA ILE A 10 1.15 11.28 7.82
C ILE A 10 1.49 10.00 7.06
N GLY A 11 1.15 8.84 7.61
CA GLY A 11 1.43 7.54 7.00
C GLY A 11 0.80 7.40 5.62
N PHE A 12 -0.42 7.90 5.44
CA PHE A 12 -1.08 7.91 4.12
C PHE A 12 -0.55 8.98 3.17
N ILE A 13 -0.01 10.11 3.66
CA ILE A 13 0.73 11.06 2.81
C ILE A 13 1.98 10.39 2.22
N PHE A 14 2.77 9.68 3.04
CA PHE A 14 3.91 8.92 2.54
C PHE A 14 3.48 7.81 1.57
N SER A 15 2.31 7.19 1.77
CA SER A 15 1.75 6.24 0.80
C SER A 15 1.41 6.91 -0.53
N ALA A 16 0.83 8.11 -0.50
CA ALA A 16 0.52 8.87 -1.71
C ALA A 16 1.79 9.28 -2.46
N ILE A 17 2.81 9.75 -1.74
CA ILE A 17 4.12 10.09 -2.32
C ILE A 17 4.75 8.84 -2.96
N ALA A 18 4.74 7.70 -2.27
CA ALA A 18 5.27 6.45 -2.80
C ALA A 18 4.53 6.03 -4.08
N ALA A 19 3.20 6.16 -4.10
CA ALA A 19 2.38 5.81 -5.24
C ALA A 19 2.60 6.76 -6.43
N ILE A 20 2.69 8.07 -6.20
CA ILE A 20 3.00 9.06 -7.24
C ILE A 20 4.38 8.78 -7.85
N LEU A 21 5.38 8.51 -7.01
CA LEU A 21 6.71 8.15 -7.47
C LEU A 21 6.70 6.83 -8.26
N GLY A 22 5.95 5.83 -7.80
CA GLY A 22 5.77 4.54 -8.49
C GLY A 22 5.01 4.64 -9.82
N ALA A 23 4.15 5.65 -9.99
CA ALA A 23 3.51 5.93 -11.28
C ALA A 23 4.50 6.43 -12.34
N THR A 24 5.68 6.90 -11.93
CA THR A 24 6.74 7.41 -12.81
C THR A 24 7.89 6.40 -12.95
N ILE A 25 8.40 6.23 -14.16
CA ILE A 25 9.51 5.31 -14.46
C ILE A 25 10.78 5.63 -13.65
N PHE A 26 11.07 6.93 -13.42
CA PHE A 26 12.28 7.38 -12.72
C PHE A 26 12.11 7.47 -11.18
N GLY A 27 10.88 7.50 -10.67
CA GLY A 27 10.60 7.70 -9.25
C GLY A 27 10.56 6.41 -8.42
N ALA A 28 10.46 5.24 -9.06
CA ALA A 28 10.22 3.96 -8.38
C ALA A 28 11.25 3.67 -7.27
N LEU A 29 12.52 4.02 -7.45
CA LEU A 29 13.58 3.78 -6.47
C LEU A 29 13.43 4.65 -5.21
N TYR A 30 13.01 5.91 -5.39
CA TYR A 30 12.72 6.84 -4.28
C TYR A 30 11.39 6.49 -3.58
N GLY A 31 10.49 5.80 -4.28
CA GLY A 31 9.23 5.29 -3.72
C GLY A 31 9.44 4.32 -2.55
N PHE A 32 10.53 3.55 -2.53
CA PHE A 32 10.82 2.57 -1.47
C PHE A 32 10.91 3.20 -0.08
N ILE A 33 11.66 4.29 0.07
CA ILE A 33 11.84 4.95 1.37
C ILE A 33 10.49 5.45 1.88
N SER A 34 9.74 6.13 1.02
CA SER A 34 8.41 6.64 1.33
C SER A 34 7.44 5.50 1.69
N TRP A 35 7.50 4.39 0.96
CA TRP A 35 6.65 3.22 1.20
C TRP A 35 6.97 2.54 2.53
N GLY A 36 8.25 2.36 2.86
CA GLY A 36 8.68 1.79 4.13
C GLY A 36 8.23 2.62 5.33
N ILE A 37 8.44 3.95 5.28
CA ILE A 37 7.95 4.89 6.31
C ILE A 37 6.43 4.79 6.43
N SER A 38 5.74 4.77 5.29
CA SER A 38 4.28 4.65 5.24
C SER A 38 3.77 3.38 5.94
N ILE A 39 4.36 2.22 5.65
CA ILE A 39 3.98 0.93 6.26
C ILE A 39 4.06 1.03 7.79
N LEU A 40 5.19 1.50 8.34
CA LEU A 40 5.39 1.58 9.78
C LEU A 40 4.35 2.50 10.44
N ILE A 41 4.19 3.71 9.90
CA ILE A 41 3.31 4.72 10.49
C ILE A 41 1.83 4.28 10.39
N ARG A 42 1.39 3.76 9.24
CA ARG A 42 0.00 3.32 9.03
C ARG A 42 -0.35 2.11 9.90
N SER A 43 0.59 1.17 10.06
CA SER A 43 0.41 0.02 10.94
C SER A 43 0.10 0.47 12.37
N ILE A 44 0.90 1.40 12.90
CA ILE A 44 0.69 1.96 14.24
C ILE A 44 -0.63 2.72 14.32
N ALA A 45 -0.96 3.52 13.29
CA ALA A 45 -2.22 4.27 13.25
C ALA A 45 -3.45 3.36 13.35
N TRP A 46 -3.48 2.25 12.59
CA TRP A 46 -4.55 1.27 12.63
C TRP A 46 -4.66 0.55 13.99
N ILE A 47 -3.52 0.15 14.57
CA ILE A 47 -3.48 -0.50 15.89
C ILE A 47 -4.03 0.44 16.96
N LEU A 48 -3.62 1.71 16.96
CA LEU A 48 -4.11 2.68 17.93
C LEU A 48 -5.59 3.00 17.72
N LEU A 49 -6.04 3.12 16.47
CA LEU A 49 -7.47 3.29 16.15
C LEU A 49 -8.30 2.10 16.64
N SER A 50 -7.78 0.88 16.53
CA SER A 50 -8.41 -0.32 17.07
C SER A 50 -8.63 -0.25 18.57
N LYS A 51 -7.63 0.21 19.33
CA LYS A 51 -7.74 0.33 20.80
C LYS A 51 -8.78 1.36 21.19
N GLU A 52 -8.91 2.42 20.40
CA GLU A 52 -9.88 3.48 20.69
C GLU A 52 -11.31 3.13 20.33
N ILE A 53 -11.53 2.50 19.16
CA ILE A 53 -12.88 2.18 18.65
C ILE A 53 -13.34 0.78 19.10
N GLY A 54 -12.42 -0.09 19.55
CA GLY A 54 -12.72 -1.46 19.98
C GLY A 54 -12.99 -2.43 18.83
N LYS A 55 -12.59 -2.10 17.59
CA LYS A 55 -12.81 -2.94 16.40
C LYS A 55 -11.59 -3.80 16.07
N VAL A 56 -11.69 -5.11 16.29
CA VAL A 56 -10.62 -6.10 16.04
C VAL A 56 -10.08 -6.05 14.60
N LEU A 57 -10.93 -5.76 13.61
CA LEU A 57 -10.51 -5.63 12.20
C LEU A 57 -9.37 -4.62 12.01
N TYR A 58 -9.37 -3.51 12.76
CA TYR A 58 -8.32 -2.48 12.66
C TYR A 58 -6.99 -2.97 13.25
N LEU A 59 -7.04 -3.77 14.33
CA LEU A 59 -5.85 -4.40 14.90
C LEU A 59 -5.22 -5.36 13.88
N ILE A 60 -6.04 -6.24 13.30
CA ILE A 60 -5.60 -7.20 12.28
C ILE A 60 -5.00 -6.45 11.08
N THR A 61 -5.69 -5.39 10.61
CA THR A 61 -5.20 -4.56 9.51
C THR A 61 -3.83 -3.97 9.83
N GLY A 62 -3.64 -3.38 11.00
CA GLY A 62 -2.35 -2.81 11.38
C GLY A 62 -1.22 -3.84 11.48
N ILE A 63 -1.49 -5.04 12.01
CA ILE A 63 -0.51 -6.13 12.08
C ILE A 63 -0.15 -6.65 10.69
N ILE A 64 -1.15 -6.86 9.84
CA ILE A 64 -0.92 -7.39 8.48
C ILE A 64 -0.25 -6.36 7.59
N VAL A 65 -0.61 -5.08 7.68
CA VAL A 65 0.12 -4.00 6.98
C VAL A 65 1.59 -4.01 7.38
N LEU A 66 1.91 -4.22 8.66
CA LEU A 66 3.30 -4.27 9.12
C LEU A 66 4.04 -5.46 8.52
N ILE A 67 3.52 -6.68 8.73
CA ILE A 67 4.20 -7.92 8.34
C ILE A 67 4.27 -8.03 6.81
N PHE A 68 3.12 -7.97 6.14
CA PHE A 68 3.05 -8.15 4.69
C PHE A 68 3.58 -6.93 3.95
N GLY A 69 3.49 -5.73 4.53
CA GLY A 69 4.13 -4.54 3.97
C GLY A 69 5.65 -4.66 3.96
N ILE A 70 6.27 -5.04 5.09
CA ILE A 70 7.71 -5.27 5.16
C ILE A 70 8.14 -6.40 4.21
N LEU A 71 7.41 -7.52 4.18
CA LEU A 71 7.74 -8.61 3.27
C LEU A 71 7.58 -8.20 1.80
N SER A 72 6.55 -7.42 1.46
CA SER A 72 6.32 -6.92 0.11
C SER A 72 7.43 -5.99 -0.34
N ILE A 73 7.82 -5.01 0.47
CA ILE A 73 8.90 -4.07 0.11
C ILE A 73 10.26 -4.77 0.03
N SER A 74 10.57 -5.69 0.96
CA SER A 74 11.82 -6.45 0.95
C SER A 74 11.91 -7.38 -0.25
N SER A 75 10.83 -8.11 -0.57
CA SER A 75 10.80 -8.97 -1.76
C SER A 75 10.88 -8.16 -3.05
N LEU A 76 10.20 -7.03 -3.15
CA LEU A 76 10.32 -6.16 -4.32
C LEU A 76 11.76 -5.66 -4.48
N PHE A 77 12.40 -5.22 -3.39
CA PHE A 77 13.78 -4.73 -3.43
C PHE A 77 14.77 -5.79 -3.94
N ILE A 78 14.56 -7.06 -3.56
CA ILE A 78 15.35 -8.19 -4.07
C ILE A 78 15.08 -8.41 -5.56
N VAL A 79 13.79 -8.40 -5.96
CA VAL A 79 13.36 -8.63 -7.35
C VAL A 79 13.95 -7.59 -8.30
N ILE A 80 14.00 -6.31 -7.91
CA ILE A 80 14.54 -5.23 -8.75
C ILE A 80 16.06 -5.08 -8.67
N ASN A 81 16.73 -5.67 -7.67
CA ASN A 81 18.19 -5.61 -7.50
C ASN A 81 18.83 -7.01 -7.34
N PRO A 82 18.63 -7.93 -8.30
CA PRO A 82 19.10 -9.32 -8.15
C PRO A 82 20.62 -9.43 -7.98
N ASN A 83 21.39 -8.50 -8.57
CA ASN A 83 22.85 -8.49 -8.54
C ASN A 83 23.43 -8.18 -7.14
N ILE A 84 22.69 -7.46 -6.30
CA ILE A 84 23.13 -7.10 -4.95
C ILE A 84 23.10 -8.34 -4.04
N PHE A 85 22.07 -9.18 -4.19
CA PHE A 85 21.83 -10.30 -3.29
C PHE A 85 22.45 -11.62 -3.74
N ARG A 86 22.92 -11.73 -5.00
CA ARG A 86 23.57 -12.92 -5.57
C ARG A 86 22.82 -14.23 -5.25
N LEU A 87 21.49 -14.17 -5.22
CA LEU A 87 20.66 -15.33 -4.90
C LEU A 87 20.64 -16.29 -6.08
N GLU A 88 20.79 -17.60 -5.79
CA GLU A 88 20.63 -18.66 -6.78
C GLU A 88 19.19 -18.77 -7.28
N ILE A 89 18.21 -18.36 -6.46
CA ILE A 89 16.79 -18.42 -6.78
C ILE A 89 16.25 -17.02 -7.04
N LYS A 90 15.76 -16.78 -8.26
CA LYS A 90 15.03 -15.56 -8.61
C LYS A 90 13.62 -15.57 -8.02
N ILE A 91 13.30 -14.56 -7.21
CA ILE A 91 11.94 -14.34 -6.70
C ILE A 91 11.06 -13.82 -7.85
N PRO A 92 9.84 -14.37 -8.08
CA PRO A 92 8.93 -13.83 -9.07
C PRO A 92 8.33 -12.47 -8.67
N ILE A 93 8.09 -11.58 -9.63
CA ILE A 93 7.48 -10.24 -9.38
C ILE A 93 6.05 -10.34 -8.81
N GLN A 94 5.37 -11.47 -9.01
CA GLN A 94 4.07 -11.72 -8.38
C GLN A 94 4.15 -11.75 -6.84
N VAL A 95 5.27 -12.18 -6.25
CA VAL A 95 5.40 -12.32 -4.80
C VAL A 95 5.17 -10.99 -4.06
N PRO A 96 5.93 -9.91 -4.34
CA PRO A 96 5.68 -8.62 -3.70
C PRO A 96 4.27 -8.09 -3.97
N VAL A 97 3.72 -8.31 -5.16
CA VAL A 97 2.37 -7.83 -5.55
C VAL A 97 1.28 -8.57 -4.79
N ILE A 98 1.39 -9.89 -4.61
CA ILE A 98 0.44 -10.69 -3.82
C ILE A 98 0.48 -10.25 -2.36
N LEU A 99 1.67 -10.09 -1.77
CA LEU A 99 1.83 -9.62 -0.40
C LEU A 99 1.21 -8.21 -0.21
N TRP A 100 1.46 -7.32 -1.18
CA TRP A 100 0.85 -5.99 -1.22
C TRP A 100 -0.67 -6.05 -1.29
N SER A 101 -1.20 -6.94 -2.13
CA SER A 101 -2.64 -7.11 -2.35
C SER A 101 -3.35 -7.60 -1.09
N ILE A 102 -2.75 -8.54 -0.36
CA ILE A 102 -3.32 -9.09 0.87
C ILE A 102 -3.51 -7.99 1.92
N TYR A 103 -2.46 -7.21 2.22
CA TYR A 103 -2.61 -6.16 3.21
C TYR A 103 -3.51 -5.02 2.72
N SER A 104 -3.43 -4.66 1.43
CA SER A 104 -4.24 -3.59 0.85
C SER A 104 -5.73 -3.94 0.82
N PHE A 105 -6.05 -5.22 0.67
CA PHE A 105 -7.42 -5.72 0.77
C PHE A 105 -7.98 -5.57 2.20
N LEU A 106 -7.18 -5.84 3.24
CA LEU A 106 -7.62 -5.60 4.62
C LEU A 106 -7.79 -4.11 4.93
N GLU A 107 -6.94 -3.25 4.38
CA GLU A 107 -7.16 -1.80 4.47
C GLU A 107 -8.46 -1.38 3.80
N PHE A 108 -8.77 -1.93 2.62
CA PHE A 108 -10.06 -1.74 1.96
C PHE A 108 -11.25 -2.14 2.83
N LEU A 109 -11.20 -3.32 3.46
CA LEU A 109 -12.25 -3.76 4.39
C LEU A 109 -12.36 -2.80 5.59
N SER A 110 -11.23 -2.34 6.12
CA SER A 110 -11.20 -1.37 7.21
C SER A 110 -11.79 -0.01 6.81
N TYR A 111 -11.51 0.46 5.59
CA TYR A 111 -12.10 1.68 5.04
C TYR A 111 -13.62 1.60 4.96
N ILE A 112 -14.16 0.52 4.39
CA ILE A 112 -15.62 0.31 4.28
C ILE A 112 -16.26 0.20 5.67
N SER A 113 -15.59 -0.45 6.62
CA SER A 113 -16.12 -0.61 7.97
C SER A 113 -16.10 0.69 8.80
N THR A 114 -15.36 1.71 8.35
CA THR A 114 -15.28 3.01 9.04
C THR A 114 -16.50 3.88 8.69
N LYS A 115 -17.06 4.60 9.67
CA LYS A 115 -18.26 5.43 9.47
C LYS A 115 -18.02 6.68 8.59
N GLY A 116 -16.77 7.12 8.43
CA GLY A 116 -16.42 8.34 7.70
C GLY A 116 -16.61 8.22 6.19
N ARG A 117 -17.39 9.13 5.58
CA ARG A 117 -17.67 9.13 4.13
C ARG A 117 -16.40 9.16 3.27
N ILE A 118 -15.34 9.82 3.74
CA ILE A 118 -14.08 9.93 3.00
C ILE A 118 -13.34 8.59 2.91
N PHE A 119 -13.45 7.72 3.93
CA PHE A 119 -12.89 6.37 3.83
C PHE A 119 -13.58 5.53 2.75
N LYS A 120 -14.85 5.78 2.44
CA LYS A 120 -15.51 5.13 1.30
C LYS A 120 -14.90 5.52 -0.04
N ILE A 121 -14.34 6.73 -0.15
CA ILE A 121 -13.57 7.14 -1.34
C ILE A 121 -12.23 6.39 -1.37
N ALA A 122 -11.54 6.26 -0.22
CA ALA A 122 -10.32 5.46 -0.13
C ALA A 122 -10.51 3.99 -0.53
N ALA A 123 -11.73 3.46 -0.39
CA ALA A 123 -12.06 2.10 -0.84
C ALA A 123 -11.88 1.89 -2.35
N VAL A 124 -11.72 2.94 -3.17
CA VAL A 124 -11.34 2.82 -4.60
C VAL A 124 -10.03 2.06 -4.80
N ASN A 125 -9.19 1.90 -3.75
CA ASN A 125 -7.98 1.09 -3.79
C ASN A 125 -8.20 -0.33 -4.31
N ILE A 126 -9.39 -0.90 -4.13
CA ILE A 126 -9.71 -2.24 -4.65
C ILE A 126 -9.51 -2.33 -6.16
N VAL A 127 -9.75 -1.24 -6.89
CA VAL A 127 -9.54 -1.16 -8.34
C VAL A 127 -8.04 -1.23 -8.66
N SER A 128 -7.20 -0.53 -7.89
CA SER A 128 -5.74 -0.63 -8.02
C SER A 128 -5.25 -2.06 -7.79
N ILE A 129 -5.79 -2.75 -6.77
CA ILE A 129 -5.46 -4.15 -6.49
C ILE A 129 -5.78 -5.05 -7.68
N ILE A 130 -6.99 -4.94 -8.22
CA ILE A 130 -7.43 -5.75 -9.36
C ILE A 130 -6.55 -5.49 -10.58
N ILE A 131 -6.36 -4.21 -10.94
CA ILE A 131 -5.57 -3.83 -12.13
C ILE A 131 -4.12 -4.30 -12.00
N MET A 132 -3.48 -4.09 -10.85
CA MET A 132 -2.10 -4.50 -10.62
C MET A 132 -1.93 -6.03 -10.74
N ASN A 133 -2.84 -6.81 -10.15
CA ASN A 133 -2.76 -8.27 -10.26
C ASN A 133 -3.00 -8.74 -11.69
N LEU A 134 -3.95 -8.14 -12.43
CA LEU A 134 -4.18 -8.49 -13.83
C LEU A 134 -2.97 -8.16 -14.71
N ALA A 135 -2.31 -7.03 -14.45
CA ALA A 135 -1.11 -6.61 -15.18
C ALA A 135 0.09 -7.54 -14.92
N ILE A 136 0.25 -8.01 -13.67
CA ILE A 136 1.42 -8.77 -13.23
C ILE A 136 1.20 -10.30 -13.30
N ALA A 137 -0.04 -10.78 -13.33
CA ALA A 137 -0.36 -12.21 -13.43
C ALA A 137 0.42 -12.96 -14.54
N PRO A 138 0.51 -12.44 -15.78
CA PRO A 138 1.24 -13.13 -16.85
C PRO A 138 2.76 -12.92 -16.80
N ILE A 139 3.29 -12.13 -15.87
CA ILE A 139 4.67 -11.64 -15.86
C ILE A 139 5.42 -12.28 -14.70
N ARG A 140 6.44 -13.11 -14.96
CA ARG A 140 7.22 -13.77 -13.90
C ARG A 140 8.38 -12.92 -13.41
N TYR A 141 9.03 -12.18 -14.31
CA TYR A 141 10.20 -11.37 -14.00
C TYR A 141 10.06 -9.92 -14.50
N PRO A 142 10.67 -8.92 -13.84
CA PRO A 142 10.51 -7.50 -14.21
C PRO A 142 10.89 -7.18 -15.67
N GLU A 143 11.87 -7.88 -16.23
CA GLU A 143 12.32 -7.73 -17.61
C GLU A 143 11.26 -8.11 -18.66
N GLU A 144 10.22 -8.86 -18.27
CA GLU A 144 9.12 -9.26 -19.15
C GLU A 144 8.01 -8.19 -19.25
N ILE A 145 8.10 -7.10 -18.48
CA ILE A 145 7.11 -6.03 -18.50
C ILE A 145 7.24 -5.21 -19.78
N GLN A 146 6.23 -5.31 -20.65
CA GLN A 146 6.12 -4.52 -21.88
C GLN A 146 5.62 -3.10 -21.59
N GLU A 147 5.82 -2.17 -22.53
CA GLU A 147 5.40 -0.76 -22.42
C GLU A 147 3.92 -0.60 -22.06
N PHE A 148 3.05 -1.39 -22.69
CA PHE A 148 1.61 -1.38 -22.36
C PHE A 148 1.33 -1.87 -20.93
N GLY A 149 2.10 -2.85 -20.44
CA GLY A 149 2.05 -3.30 -19.05
C GLY A 149 2.49 -2.21 -18.07
N LEU A 150 3.53 -1.43 -18.41
CA LEU A 150 3.96 -0.28 -17.62
C LEU A 150 2.85 0.78 -17.51
N LEU A 151 2.14 1.08 -18.60
CA LEU A 151 1.03 2.02 -18.59
C LEU A 151 -0.08 1.59 -17.62
N ILE A 152 -0.43 0.30 -17.64
CA ILE A 152 -1.45 -0.27 -16.74
C ILE A 152 -0.99 -0.18 -15.27
N ILE A 153 0.27 -0.55 -15.00
CA ILE A 153 0.88 -0.46 -13.66
C ILE A 153 0.87 0.99 -13.16
N SER A 154 1.27 1.96 -13.99
CA SER A 154 1.19 3.39 -13.67
C SER A 154 -0.23 3.84 -13.35
N GLY A 155 -1.23 3.37 -14.10
CA GLY A 155 -2.65 3.61 -13.82
C GLY A 155 -3.06 3.09 -12.44
N ALA A 156 -2.64 1.88 -12.06
CA ALA A 156 -2.88 1.31 -10.74
C ALA A 156 -2.24 2.17 -9.62
N PHE A 157 -1.02 2.67 -9.83
CA PHE A 157 -0.34 3.57 -8.90
C PHE A 157 -1.09 4.91 -8.72
N ILE A 158 -1.63 5.50 -9.79
CA ILE A 158 -2.43 6.73 -9.71
C ILE A 158 -3.69 6.53 -8.86
N ILE A 159 -4.41 5.42 -9.07
CA ILE A 159 -5.60 5.09 -8.27
C ILE A 159 -5.23 4.91 -6.79
N MET A 160 -4.10 4.24 -6.51
CA MET A 160 -3.59 4.09 -5.16
C MET A 160 -3.23 5.43 -4.51
N ALA A 161 -2.67 6.38 -5.26
CA ALA A 161 -2.39 7.72 -4.77
C ALA A 161 -3.68 8.46 -4.37
N ILE A 162 -4.73 8.40 -5.20
CA ILE A 162 -6.05 8.98 -4.89
C ILE A 162 -6.63 8.36 -3.62
N SER A 163 -6.58 7.03 -3.52
CA SER A 163 -7.00 6.29 -2.33
C SER A 163 -6.26 6.76 -1.09
N ALA A 164 -4.93 6.86 -1.16
CA ALA A 164 -4.08 7.26 -0.04
C ALA A 164 -4.39 8.71 0.41
N ILE A 165 -4.58 9.64 -0.53
CA ILE A 165 -4.99 11.02 -0.20
C ILE A 165 -6.35 11.01 0.51
N ALA A 166 -7.32 10.25 0.01
CA ALA A 166 -8.62 10.11 0.65
C ALA A 166 -8.50 9.52 2.07
N ALA A 167 -7.71 8.45 2.25
CA ALA A 167 -7.48 7.84 3.56
C ALA A 167 -6.82 8.82 4.54
N SER A 168 -5.85 9.61 4.07
CA SER A 168 -5.19 10.65 4.87
C SER A 168 -6.19 11.68 5.40
N ILE A 169 -7.06 12.20 4.52
CA ILE A 169 -8.14 13.12 4.90
C ILE A 169 -9.18 12.41 5.78
N GLY A 170 -9.43 11.12 5.55
CA GLY A 170 -10.28 10.29 6.38
C GLY A 170 -9.80 10.27 7.83
N PHE A 171 -8.52 9.96 8.05
CA PHE A 171 -7.90 9.92 9.38
C PHE A 171 -7.90 11.28 10.08
N SER A 172 -7.72 12.39 9.35
CA SER A 172 -7.76 13.72 9.98
C SER A 172 -9.15 14.09 10.52
N LYS A 173 -10.21 13.51 9.95
CA LYS A 173 -11.61 13.77 10.31
C LYS A 173 -12.25 12.70 11.21
N ILE A 174 -11.50 11.70 11.69
CA ILE A 174 -12.03 10.77 12.69
C ILE A 174 -12.24 11.53 14.01
N SER A 175 -13.50 11.78 14.37
CA SER A 175 -13.92 12.10 15.74
C SER A 175 -14.59 10.87 16.34
N ARG A 176 -14.50 10.70 17.67
CA ARG A 176 -15.31 9.68 18.37
C ARG A 176 -16.77 9.89 17.98
N SER A 177 -17.38 8.86 17.40
CA SER A 177 -18.85 8.73 17.37
C SER A 177 -19.27 8.04 18.64
#